data_AF-A0AAD6MXC4-F1
#
_entry.id   AF-A0AAD6MXC4-F1
#
_cell.length_a   1.000
_cell.length_b   1.000
_cell.length_c   1.000
_cell.angle_alpha   90.00
_cell.angle_beta   90.00
_cell.angle_gamma   90.00
#
_symmetry.space_group_name_H-M   'P 1'
#
loop_
_entity.id
_entity.type
_entity.pdbx_description
1 polymer ?
#
loop_
_entity_poly.entity_id
_entity_poly.type
_entity_poly.pdbx_seq_one_letter_code
_entity_poly.pdbx_strand_id
1 'polypeptide(L)'
;MGSPSWIETKAQLDDYFFQFPEDLLQFSKLEHAYQFEAMIWMHGFFIVLYSTRDIVNLLKDPSYLQVERLCHILEHSLLLSEVLQPLLSIDTNVETLSPTTIYFICLSSVVQSLALRQFTSQSTFERLTPPPALLVAAQTHMEILKGLQNSSRQTSPLLRESENLLTICLEIATGDMNDGFSFSCEKLYLHRWTHKGTGMTNMKEEEANQEWNYAELPTSTLWNGATGQETELAVAILQLCSPAQRLCSAGFFDLSIMIPM
;
A
#
# COMPACT_ATOMS: atom_id res chain seq x y z
N MET A 1 -13.46 -19.73 22.31
CA MET A 1 -13.81 -20.91 21.49
C MET A 1 -14.84 -20.45 20.47
N GLY A 2 -14.56 -20.56 19.17
CA GLY A 2 -15.44 -20.07 18.10
C GLY A 2 -16.73 -20.90 18.00
N SER A 3 -17.81 -20.32 17.48
CA SER A 3 -19.06 -21.04 17.29
C SER A 3 -18.86 -22.24 16.35
N PRO A 4 -19.67 -23.31 16.47
CA PRO A 4 -19.63 -24.44 15.55
C PRO A 4 -19.74 -24.02 14.08
N SER A 5 -20.57 -23.01 13.79
CA SER A 5 -20.70 -22.44 12.45
C SER A 5 -19.43 -21.76 11.93
N TRP A 6 -18.64 -21.13 12.81
CA TRP A 6 -17.36 -20.53 12.43
C TRP A 6 -16.32 -21.60 12.07
N ILE A 7 -16.29 -22.71 12.81
CA ILE A 7 -15.37 -23.82 12.55
C ILE A 7 -15.72 -24.48 11.20
N GLU A 8 -17.01 -24.62 10.90
CA GLU A 8 -17.49 -25.21 9.65
C GLU A 8 -17.23 -24.30 8.44
N THR A 9 -17.49 -23.00 8.55
CA THR A 9 -17.12 -22.02 7.51
C THR A 9 -15.61 -21.94 7.30
N LYS A 10 -14.82 -22.00 8.38
CA LYS A 10 -13.36 -22.03 8.28
C LYS A 10 -12.88 -23.26 7.53
N ALA A 11 -13.39 -24.46 7.87
CA ALA A 11 -13.02 -25.68 7.16
C ALA A 11 -13.37 -25.64 5.67
N GLN A 12 -14.53 -25.07 5.31
CA GLN A 12 -14.93 -24.88 3.92
C GLN A 12 -14.05 -23.86 3.17
N LEU A 13 -13.63 -22.79 3.85
CA LEU A 13 -12.70 -21.82 3.29
C LEU A 13 -11.31 -22.45 3.11
N ASP A 14 -10.82 -23.18 4.12
CA ASP A 14 -9.55 -23.90 4.07
C ASP A 14 -9.57 -24.91 2.90
N ASP A 15 -10.62 -25.72 2.76
CA ASP A 15 -10.80 -26.67 1.64
C ASP A 15 -10.85 -25.95 0.27
N TYR A 16 -11.55 -24.82 0.19
CA TYR A 16 -11.60 -24.00 -1.03
C TYR A 16 -10.23 -23.42 -1.39
N PHE A 17 -9.44 -22.99 -0.39
CA PHE A 17 -8.08 -22.51 -0.59
C PHE A 17 -7.13 -23.63 -1.05
N PHE A 18 -7.24 -24.85 -0.49
CA PHE A 18 -6.44 -26.00 -0.94
C PHE A 18 -6.85 -26.54 -2.31
N GLN A 19 -8.10 -26.32 -2.73
CA GLN A 19 -8.60 -26.67 -4.06
C GLN A 19 -8.58 -25.50 -5.04
N PHE A 20 -8.00 -24.36 -4.64
CA PHE A 20 -7.94 -23.20 -5.51
C PHE A 20 -7.10 -23.55 -6.75
N PRO A 21 -7.62 -23.33 -7.98
CA PRO A 21 -6.90 -23.73 -9.17
C PRO A 21 -5.51 -23.09 -9.21
N GLU A 22 -4.46 -23.91 -9.27
CA GLU A 22 -3.06 -23.43 -9.36
C GLU A 22 -2.86 -22.50 -10.57
N ASP A 23 -3.66 -22.69 -11.60
CA ASP A 23 -3.68 -21.83 -12.79
C ASP A 23 -4.09 -20.40 -12.47
N LEU A 24 -4.99 -20.19 -11.50
CA LEU A 24 -5.40 -18.86 -11.05
C LEU A 24 -4.39 -18.23 -10.09
N LEU A 25 -3.37 -18.97 -9.65
CA LEU A 25 -2.26 -18.42 -8.88
C LEU A 25 -1.16 -17.87 -9.79
N GLN A 26 -1.11 -18.24 -11.07
CA GLN A 26 -0.08 -17.75 -11.98
C GLN A 26 -0.56 -16.51 -12.72
N PHE A 27 0.13 -15.37 -12.57
CA PHE A 27 -0.30 -14.13 -13.23
C PHE A 27 -0.33 -14.25 -14.76
N SER A 28 0.55 -15.07 -15.34
CA SER A 28 0.60 -15.33 -16.79
C SER A 28 -0.62 -16.09 -17.34
N LYS A 29 -1.44 -16.67 -16.47
CA LYS A 29 -2.65 -17.42 -16.84
C LYS A 29 -3.93 -16.64 -16.58
N LEU A 30 -3.84 -15.43 -16.04
CA LEU A 30 -4.98 -14.55 -15.84
C LEU A 30 -5.27 -13.79 -17.13
N GLU A 31 -6.52 -13.81 -17.57
CA GLU A 31 -6.95 -13.24 -18.86
C GLU A 31 -7.84 -12.01 -18.67
N HIS A 32 -8.31 -11.75 -17.45
CA HIS A 32 -9.34 -10.74 -17.20
C HIS A 32 -8.96 -9.82 -16.03
N ALA A 33 -9.18 -8.51 -16.21
CA ALA A 33 -8.89 -7.49 -15.21
C ALA A 33 -9.54 -7.74 -13.84
N TYR A 34 -10.74 -8.32 -13.80
CA TYR A 34 -11.43 -8.63 -12.54
C TYR A 34 -10.68 -9.66 -11.67
N GLN A 35 -9.85 -10.52 -12.27
CA GLN A 35 -9.04 -11.49 -11.54
C GLN A 35 -7.92 -10.77 -10.77
N PHE A 36 -7.27 -9.80 -11.42
CA PHE A 36 -6.30 -8.91 -10.78
C PHE A 36 -6.96 -8.02 -9.73
N GLU A 37 -8.18 -7.51 -9.99
CA GLU A 37 -8.92 -6.74 -8.97
C GLU A 37 -9.16 -7.56 -7.70
N ALA A 38 -9.57 -8.82 -7.81
CA ALA A 38 -9.77 -9.68 -6.64
C ALA A 38 -8.48 -9.87 -5.84
N MET A 39 -7.34 -10.03 -6.51
CA MET A 39 -6.03 -10.15 -5.88
C MET A 39 -5.58 -8.84 -5.19
N ILE A 40 -5.79 -7.70 -5.86
CA ILE A 40 -5.54 -6.37 -5.28
C ILE A 40 -6.42 -6.15 -4.05
N TRP A 41 -7.69 -6.56 -4.11
CA TRP A 41 -8.61 -6.46 -2.98
C TRP A 41 -8.14 -7.28 -1.80
N MET A 42 -7.70 -8.51 -2.02
CA MET A 42 -7.19 -9.36 -0.94
C MET A 42 -6.06 -8.67 -0.18
N HIS A 43 -5.01 -8.21 -0.87
CA HIS A 43 -3.91 -7.50 -0.23
C HIS A 43 -4.33 -6.15 0.35
N GLY A 44 -5.17 -5.39 -0.35
CA GLY A 44 -5.71 -4.12 0.13
C GLY A 44 -6.50 -4.26 1.43
N PHE A 45 -7.31 -5.31 1.56
CA PHE A 45 -8.02 -5.62 2.79
C PHE A 45 -7.07 -5.96 3.93
N PHE A 46 -6.00 -6.71 3.69
CA PHE A 46 -4.99 -6.98 4.73
C PHE A 46 -4.26 -5.72 5.18
N ILE A 47 -3.90 -4.82 4.25
CA ILE A 47 -3.33 -3.52 4.62
C ILE A 47 -4.30 -2.78 5.55
N VAL A 48 -5.60 -2.73 5.22
CA VAL A 48 -6.61 -2.08 6.08
C VAL A 48 -6.76 -2.78 7.44
N LEU A 49 -6.75 -4.11 7.48
CA LEU A 49 -6.92 -4.91 8.70
C LEU A 49 -5.75 -4.71 9.68
N TYR A 50 -4.52 -4.64 9.18
CA TYR A 50 -3.32 -4.46 9.99
C TYR A 50 -2.94 -2.99 10.19
N SER A 51 -3.58 -2.07 9.48
CA SER A 51 -3.42 -0.63 9.69
C SER A 51 -4.75 0.12 9.85
N THR A 52 -5.09 0.93 8.86
CA THR A 52 -6.27 1.78 8.84
C THR A 52 -6.73 1.98 7.40
N ARG A 53 -8.03 2.25 7.25
CA ARG A 53 -8.65 2.72 6.00
C ARG A 53 -8.53 4.23 5.81
N ASP A 54 -7.66 4.88 6.55
CA ASP A 54 -7.44 6.32 6.50
C ASP A 54 -5.98 6.61 6.19
N ILE A 55 -5.75 7.11 4.99
CA ILE A 55 -4.42 7.43 4.48
C ILE A 55 -3.71 8.48 5.36
N VAL A 56 -4.46 9.42 5.94
CA VAL A 56 -3.86 10.45 6.80
C VAL A 56 -3.40 9.86 8.12
N ASN A 57 -4.24 9.05 8.76
CA ASN A 57 -3.83 8.33 9.96
C ASN A 57 -2.67 7.38 9.68
N LEU A 58 -2.66 6.69 8.53
CA LEU A 58 -1.52 5.85 8.13
C LEU A 58 -0.22 6.65 8.04
N LEU A 59 -0.27 7.89 7.54
CA LEU A 59 0.89 8.76 7.39
C LEU A 59 1.35 9.45 8.68
N LYS A 60 0.41 9.75 9.58
CA LYS A 60 0.61 10.64 10.74
C LYS A 60 0.72 9.91 12.06
N ASP A 61 0.10 8.75 12.22
CA ASP A 61 0.20 7.98 13.45
C ASP A 61 1.56 7.24 13.50
N PRO A 62 2.45 7.57 14.44
CA PRO A 62 3.77 6.95 14.54
C PRO A 62 3.70 5.45 14.89
N SER A 63 2.54 4.94 15.34
CA SER A 63 2.37 3.50 15.57
C SER A 63 2.53 2.66 14.30
N TYR A 64 2.30 3.24 13.11
CA TYR A 64 2.53 2.59 11.82
C TYR A 64 4.00 2.56 11.39
N LEU A 65 4.89 3.20 12.16
CA LEU A 65 6.33 3.13 11.97
C LEU A 65 7.00 2.14 12.93
N GLN A 66 6.23 1.34 13.67
CA GLN A 66 6.77 0.22 14.42
C GLN A 66 7.16 -0.92 13.47
N VAL A 67 8.29 -1.58 13.73
CA VAL A 67 8.88 -2.60 12.84
C VAL A 67 7.88 -3.68 12.43
N GLU A 68 7.23 -4.33 13.40
CA GLU A 68 6.25 -5.39 13.15
C GLU A 68 5.10 -4.90 12.27
N ARG A 69 4.50 -3.77 12.64
CA ARG A 69 3.33 -3.22 11.95
C ARG A 69 3.65 -2.74 10.54
N LEU A 70 4.76 -2.03 10.35
CA LEU A 70 5.19 -1.57 9.03
C LEU A 70 5.54 -2.75 8.13
N CYS A 71 6.26 -3.76 8.63
CA CYS A 71 6.63 -4.93 7.83
C CYS A 71 5.40 -5.71 7.36
N HIS A 72 4.40 -5.92 8.22
CA HIS A 72 3.16 -6.61 7.84
C HIS A 72 2.39 -5.91 6.72
N ILE A 73 2.21 -4.58 6.82
CA ILE A 73 1.51 -3.85 5.75
C ILE A 73 2.37 -3.70 4.50
N LEU A 74 3.69 -3.60 4.64
CA LEU A 74 4.61 -3.51 3.52
C LEU A 74 4.66 -4.81 2.73
N GLU A 75 4.62 -5.97 3.40
CA GLU A 75 4.55 -7.28 2.74
C GLU A 75 3.39 -7.33 1.74
N HIS A 76 2.17 -7.00 2.19
CA HIS A 76 1.01 -6.96 1.32
C HIS A 76 1.08 -5.86 0.27
N SER A 77 1.72 -4.74 0.57
CA SER A 77 1.94 -3.66 -0.41
C SER A 77 2.91 -4.06 -1.53
N LEU A 78 3.96 -4.82 -1.21
CA LEU A 78 4.90 -5.40 -2.17
C LEU A 78 4.19 -6.45 -3.05
N LEU A 79 3.44 -7.38 -2.43
CA LEU A 79 2.68 -8.40 -3.16
C LEU A 79 1.62 -7.77 -4.07
N LEU A 80 0.93 -6.73 -3.61
CA LEU A 80 0.00 -5.96 -4.44
C LEU A 80 0.71 -5.37 -5.67
N SER A 81 1.92 -4.83 -5.53
CA SER A 81 2.71 -4.35 -6.67
C SER A 81 2.98 -5.44 -7.71
N GLU A 82 3.17 -6.69 -7.30
CA GLU A 82 3.41 -7.79 -8.24
C GLU A 82 2.17 -8.10 -9.08
N VAL A 83 0.97 -7.84 -8.54
CA VAL A 83 -0.30 -7.96 -9.27
C VAL A 83 -0.50 -6.79 -10.25
N LEU A 84 0.02 -5.60 -9.91
CA LEU A 84 -0.11 -4.39 -10.74
C LEU A 84 0.64 -4.48 -12.07
N GLN A 85 1.84 -5.07 -12.09
CA GLN A 85 2.63 -5.23 -13.33
C GLN A 85 1.90 -6.01 -14.44
N PRO A 86 1.41 -7.23 -14.20
CA PRO A 86 0.67 -7.98 -15.21
C PRO A 86 -0.69 -7.34 -15.53
N LEU A 87 -1.34 -6.66 -14.59
CA LEU A 87 -2.55 -5.89 -14.87
C LEU A 87 -2.32 -4.83 -15.97
N LEU A 88 -1.21 -4.08 -15.93
CA LEU A 88 -0.86 -3.08 -16.95
C LEU A 88 -0.71 -3.69 -18.36
N SER A 89 -0.38 -4.97 -18.45
CA SER A 89 -0.29 -5.67 -19.75
C SER A 89 -1.65 -6.01 -20.37
N ILE A 90 -2.72 -6.07 -19.55
CA ILE A 90 -4.07 -6.44 -19.96
C ILE A 90 -4.99 -5.21 -20.04
N ASP A 91 -4.86 -4.28 -19.10
CA ASP A 91 -5.58 -3.01 -19.06
C ASP A 91 -4.59 -1.83 -19.02
N THR A 92 -3.94 -1.59 -20.16
CA THR A 92 -2.88 -0.57 -20.30
C THR A 92 -3.36 0.84 -19.96
N ASN A 93 -4.63 1.16 -20.19
CA ASN A 93 -5.21 2.46 -19.87
C ASN A 93 -5.85 2.51 -18.48
N VAL A 94 -5.88 1.38 -17.76
CA VAL A 94 -6.43 1.25 -16.41
C VAL A 94 -7.88 1.74 -16.32
N GLU A 95 -8.69 1.44 -17.33
CA GLU A 95 -10.07 1.94 -17.47
C GLU A 95 -11.09 1.07 -16.74
N THR A 96 -10.74 -0.20 -16.49
CA THR A 96 -11.69 -1.20 -15.99
C THR A 96 -11.81 -1.21 -14.47
N LEU A 97 -10.80 -0.69 -13.77
CA LEU A 97 -10.69 -0.78 -12.31
C LEU A 97 -11.85 -0.12 -11.56
N SER A 98 -12.35 -0.82 -10.55
CA SER A 98 -13.32 -0.26 -9.62
C SER A 98 -12.72 0.86 -8.73
N PRO A 99 -13.53 1.80 -8.23
CA PRO A 99 -13.09 2.81 -7.26
C PRO A 99 -12.45 2.20 -6.00
N THR A 100 -12.88 1.00 -5.62
CA THR A 100 -12.33 0.24 -4.50
C THR A 100 -10.89 -0.16 -4.75
N THR A 101 -10.62 -0.73 -5.93
CA THR A 101 -9.27 -1.12 -6.35
C THR A 101 -8.33 0.09 -6.39
N ILE A 102 -8.81 1.20 -6.95
CA ILE A 102 -8.04 2.44 -7.05
C ILE A 102 -7.61 2.94 -5.67
N TYR A 103 -8.51 2.91 -4.69
CA TYR A 103 -8.16 3.31 -3.33
C TYR A 103 -7.11 2.38 -2.71
N PHE A 104 -7.21 1.07 -2.91
CA PHE A 104 -6.18 0.14 -2.40
C PHE A 104 -4.82 0.38 -3.05
N ILE A 105 -4.79 0.77 -4.32
CA ILE A 105 -3.55 1.21 -4.99
C ILE A 105 -3.00 2.49 -4.32
N CYS A 106 -3.84 3.49 -4.04
CA CYS A 106 -3.42 4.68 -3.30
C CYS A 106 -2.89 4.33 -1.89
N LEU A 107 -3.62 3.51 -1.14
CA LEU A 107 -3.24 3.07 0.20
C LEU A 107 -1.90 2.33 0.19
N SER A 108 -1.71 1.43 -0.78
CA SER A 108 -0.46 0.71 -0.99
C SER A 108 0.68 1.67 -1.35
N SER A 109 0.47 2.63 -2.24
CA SER A 109 1.49 3.63 -2.58
C SER A 109 1.95 4.49 -1.38
N VAL A 110 1.04 4.74 -0.43
CA VAL A 110 1.36 5.41 0.83
C VAL A 110 2.23 4.52 1.73
N VAL A 111 1.94 3.21 1.82
CA VAL A 111 2.81 2.26 2.53
C VAL A 111 4.21 2.21 1.90
N GLN A 112 4.31 2.19 0.57
CA GLN A 112 5.59 2.27 -0.15
C GLN A 112 6.36 3.55 0.21
N SER A 113 5.66 4.68 0.30
CA SER A 113 6.25 5.98 0.70
C SER A 113 6.81 5.94 2.12
N LEU A 114 6.08 5.34 3.08
CA LEU A 114 6.54 5.15 4.46
C LEU A 114 7.79 4.26 4.56
N ALA A 115 7.88 3.23 3.71
CA ALA A 115 9.05 2.36 3.64
C ALA A 115 10.26 3.08 3.03
N LEU A 116 10.07 3.79 1.91
CA LEU A 116 11.13 4.57 1.26
C LEU A 116 11.68 5.68 2.17
N ARG A 117 10.83 6.27 3.01
CA ARG A 117 11.24 7.26 4.03
C ARG A 117 12.39 6.75 4.91
N GLN A 118 12.43 5.45 5.23
CA GLN A 118 13.45 4.89 6.10
C GLN A 118 14.88 4.93 5.51
N PHE A 119 14.99 5.25 4.22
CA PHE A 119 16.24 5.39 3.48
C PHE A 119 16.56 6.87 3.16
N THR A 120 15.79 7.82 3.71
CA THR A 120 16.03 9.27 3.58
C THR A 120 17.00 9.74 4.67
N SER A 121 17.92 10.62 4.30
CA SER A 121 19.19 10.81 4.99
C SER A 121 19.09 11.92 6.04
N GLN A 122 18.80 11.62 7.31
CA GLN A 122 19.06 12.58 8.40
C GLN A 122 19.56 12.02 9.75
N SER A 123 19.52 10.71 10.04
CA SER A 123 19.84 10.21 11.39
C SER A 123 20.96 9.18 11.52
N THR A 124 21.56 8.68 10.43
CA THR A 124 22.53 7.57 10.51
C THR A 124 23.89 7.89 9.89
N PHE A 125 24.94 7.34 10.52
CA PHE A 125 26.34 7.40 10.05
C PHE A 125 26.56 6.66 8.71
N GLU A 126 25.62 5.79 8.31
CA GLU A 126 25.60 5.14 6.99
C GLU A 126 24.18 5.20 6.42
N ARG A 127 24.05 5.78 5.22
CA ARG A 127 22.82 5.78 4.46
C ARG A 127 22.68 4.42 3.80
N LEU A 128 21.71 3.62 4.26
CA LEU A 128 21.37 2.36 3.60
C LEU A 128 20.75 2.64 2.23
N THR A 129 21.02 1.76 1.27
CA THR A 129 20.41 1.85 -0.07
C THR A 129 19.06 1.12 -0.06
N PRO A 130 17.99 1.69 -0.62
CA PRO A 130 16.71 1.01 -0.76
C PRO A 130 16.86 -0.31 -1.54
N PRO A 131 16.21 -1.41 -1.14
CA PRO A 131 16.29 -2.67 -1.86
C PRO A 131 15.62 -2.59 -3.25
N PRO A 132 16.12 -3.31 -4.27
CA PRO A 132 15.56 -3.26 -5.62
C PRO A 132 14.07 -3.60 -5.70
N ALA A 133 13.59 -4.56 -4.90
CA ALA A 133 12.17 -4.93 -4.87
C ALA A 133 11.27 -3.76 -4.46
N LEU A 134 11.69 -2.97 -3.46
CA LEU A 134 10.98 -1.76 -3.02
C LEU A 134 10.96 -0.69 -4.12
N LEU A 135 12.08 -0.49 -4.82
CA LEU A 135 12.17 0.47 -5.92
C LEU A 135 11.26 0.08 -7.09
N VAL A 136 11.28 -1.19 -7.50
CA VAL A 136 10.40 -1.72 -8.56
C VAL A 136 8.93 -1.58 -8.16
N ALA A 137 8.60 -1.87 -6.90
CA ALA A 137 7.25 -1.74 -6.40
C ALA A 137 6.77 -0.29 -6.41
N ALA A 138 7.60 0.65 -5.95
CA ALA A 138 7.31 2.08 -6.00
C ALA A 138 7.10 2.57 -7.44
N GLN A 139 7.99 2.20 -8.36
CA GLN A 139 7.88 2.58 -9.78
C GLN A 139 6.59 2.04 -10.41
N THR A 140 6.24 0.78 -10.13
CA THR A 140 5.01 0.16 -10.63
C THR A 140 3.76 0.90 -10.14
N HIS A 141 3.73 1.28 -8.86
CA HIS A 141 2.64 2.10 -8.32
C HIS A 141 2.56 3.47 -8.98
N MET A 142 3.71 4.13 -9.21
CA MET A 142 3.75 5.42 -9.91
C MET A 142 3.21 5.33 -11.34
N GLU A 143 3.58 4.29 -12.10
CA GLU A 143 3.08 4.08 -13.46
C GLU A 143 1.56 3.92 -13.49
N ILE A 144 0.99 3.12 -12.59
CA ILE A 144 -0.47 2.97 -12.50
C ILE A 144 -1.15 4.25 -12.05
N LEU A 145 -0.62 4.96 -11.05
CA LEU A 145 -1.22 6.22 -10.58
C LEU A 145 -1.22 7.29 -11.69
N LYS A 146 -0.18 7.34 -12.52
CA LYS A 146 -0.12 8.19 -13.73
C LYS A 146 -1.15 7.75 -14.78
N GLY A 147 -1.25 6.44 -15.03
CA GLY A 147 -2.24 5.87 -15.95
C GLY A 147 -3.68 6.23 -15.55
N LEU A 148 -4.01 6.01 -14.27
CA LEU A 148 -5.32 6.32 -13.70
C LEU A 148 -5.70 7.80 -13.80
N GLN A 149 -4.74 8.72 -13.65
CA GLN A 149 -5.01 10.15 -13.80
C GLN A 149 -5.31 10.58 -15.23
N ASN A 150 -4.80 9.84 -16.21
CA ASN A 150 -5.10 10.08 -17.63
C ASN A 150 -6.44 9.45 -18.05
N SER A 151 -7.03 8.62 -17.20
CA SER A 151 -8.34 8.01 -17.46
C SER A 151 -9.47 9.03 -17.35
N SER A 152 -10.31 9.13 -18.38
CA SER A 152 -11.50 10.00 -18.35
C SER A 152 -12.55 9.58 -17.32
N ARG A 153 -12.44 8.35 -16.78
CA ARG A 153 -13.41 7.76 -15.86
C ARG A 153 -13.12 8.14 -14.41
N GLN A 154 -11.88 8.50 -14.08
CA GLN A 154 -11.41 8.59 -12.71
C GLN A 154 -10.49 9.79 -12.50
N THR A 155 -11.07 10.88 -11.99
CA THR A 155 -10.29 12.06 -11.59
C THR A 155 -10.49 12.29 -10.11
N SER A 156 -9.61 11.71 -9.29
CA SER A 156 -9.58 11.97 -7.86
C SER A 156 -8.30 12.71 -7.49
N PRO A 157 -8.37 13.82 -6.73
CA PRO A 157 -7.16 14.46 -6.23
C PRO A 157 -6.30 13.52 -5.36
N LEU A 158 -6.90 12.50 -4.73
CA LEU A 158 -6.14 11.48 -4.00
C LEU A 158 -5.09 10.78 -4.88
N LEU A 159 -5.41 10.48 -6.15
CA LEU A 159 -4.46 9.84 -7.08
C LEU A 159 -3.21 10.70 -7.23
N ARG A 160 -3.42 11.98 -7.51
CA ARG A 160 -2.35 12.96 -7.70
C ARG A 160 -1.53 13.15 -6.43
N GLU A 161 -2.17 13.27 -5.28
CA GLU A 161 -1.46 13.51 -4.02
C GLU A 161 -0.69 12.25 -3.56
N SER A 162 -1.23 11.04 -3.82
CA SER A 162 -0.51 9.78 -3.55
C SER A 162 0.69 9.61 -4.50
N GLU A 163 0.52 9.94 -5.78
CA GLU A 163 1.61 9.94 -6.76
C GLU A 163 2.70 10.94 -6.39
N ASN A 164 2.33 12.19 -6.05
CA ASN A 164 3.27 13.23 -5.63
C ASN A 164 4.08 12.76 -4.42
N LEU A 165 3.42 12.22 -3.40
CA LEU A 165 4.09 11.71 -2.19
C LEU A 165 5.11 10.62 -2.53
N LEU A 166 4.69 9.61 -3.30
CA LEU A 166 5.55 8.49 -3.66
C LEU A 166 6.73 8.93 -4.53
N THR A 167 6.48 9.83 -5.49
CA THR A 167 7.53 10.41 -6.35
C THR A 167 8.61 11.07 -5.52
N ILE A 168 8.21 11.90 -4.56
CA ILE A 168 9.16 12.64 -3.74
C ILE A 168 9.93 11.71 -2.81
N CYS A 169 9.26 10.73 -2.19
CA CYS A 169 9.94 9.71 -1.41
C CYS A 169 10.96 8.93 -2.23
N LEU A 170 10.60 8.56 -3.46
CA LEU A 170 11.48 7.84 -4.36
C LEU A 170 12.71 8.68 -4.72
N GLU A 171 12.52 9.92 -5.18
CA GLU A 171 13.60 10.83 -5.56
C GLU A 171 14.55 11.14 -4.40
N ILE A 172 14.03 11.35 -3.18
CA ILE A 172 14.89 11.55 -2.00
C ILE A 172 15.65 10.27 -1.70
N ALA A 173 14.99 9.11 -1.68
CA ALA A 173 15.60 7.83 -1.35
C ALA A 173 16.70 7.42 -2.36
N THR A 174 16.54 7.75 -3.65
CA THR A 174 17.54 7.50 -4.70
C THR A 174 18.65 8.56 -4.77
N GLY A 175 18.49 9.69 -4.06
CA GLY A 175 19.51 10.75 -3.99
C GLY A 175 19.37 11.82 -5.07
N ASP A 176 18.22 11.91 -5.72
CA ASP A 176 17.91 12.88 -6.77
C ASP A 176 17.38 14.23 -6.21
N MET A 177 17.00 14.28 -4.94
CA MET A 177 16.49 15.47 -4.22
C MET A 177 17.22 15.72 -2.88
N ASN A 178 17.34 16.99 -2.48
CA ASN A 178 17.88 17.37 -1.16
C ASN A 178 16.89 17.05 -0.03
N ASP A 179 17.39 16.56 1.11
CA ASP A 179 16.64 16.03 2.28
C ASP A 179 15.74 17.05 3.04
N GLY A 180 15.46 18.23 2.50
CA GLY A 180 14.70 19.31 3.15
C GLY A 180 13.19 19.33 2.84
N PHE A 181 12.62 18.19 2.43
CA PHE A 181 11.26 18.16 1.89
C PHE A 181 10.17 18.15 2.97
N SER A 182 9.11 18.92 2.71
CA SER A 182 7.90 18.98 3.53
C SER A 182 6.68 18.64 2.66
N PHE A 183 5.99 17.55 2.96
CA PHE A 183 4.67 17.25 2.39
C PHE A 183 3.56 17.71 3.33
N SER A 184 2.51 18.32 2.77
CA SER A 184 1.28 18.65 3.49
C SER A 184 0.22 17.57 3.22
N CYS A 185 -0.32 16.96 4.28
CA CYS A 185 -1.45 16.02 4.16
C CYS A 185 -2.80 16.74 3.92
N GLU A 186 -2.80 18.07 3.77
CA GLU A 186 -4.00 18.89 3.72
C GLU A 186 -4.96 18.51 2.58
N LYS A 187 -4.44 17.99 1.47
CA LYS A 187 -5.33 17.51 0.40
C LYS A 187 -5.76 16.06 0.58
N LEU A 188 -4.97 15.25 1.29
CA LEU A 188 -5.29 13.84 1.55
C LEU A 188 -6.44 13.71 2.56
N TYR A 189 -6.53 14.58 3.57
CA TYR A 189 -7.58 14.46 4.61
C TYR A 189 -9.00 14.78 4.12
N LEU A 190 -9.13 15.42 2.97
CA LEU A 190 -10.42 15.68 2.35
C LEU A 190 -10.98 14.44 1.62
N HIS A 191 -10.22 13.35 1.53
CA HIS A 191 -10.63 12.13 0.83
C HIS A 191 -10.84 10.98 1.80
N ARG A 192 -12.09 10.51 1.93
CA ARG A 192 -12.44 9.42 2.85
C ARG A 192 -13.03 8.23 2.13
N TRP A 193 -12.64 7.04 2.58
CA TRP A 193 -13.32 5.81 2.25
C TRP A 193 -14.72 5.77 2.87
N THR A 194 -15.75 5.68 2.03
CA THR A 194 -17.13 5.62 2.51
C THR A 194 -17.40 4.29 3.22
N HIS A 195 -18.06 4.35 4.38
CA HIS A 195 -18.48 3.16 5.15
C HIS A 195 -19.47 2.26 4.39
N LYS A 196 -20.01 2.72 3.25
CA LYS A 196 -20.96 1.99 2.40
C LYS A 196 -20.28 1.21 1.27
N GLY A 197 -18.95 1.21 1.19
CA GLY A 197 -18.20 0.47 0.16
C GLY A 197 -18.35 1.04 -1.26
N THR A 198 -18.86 2.27 -1.39
CA THR A 198 -19.04 2.96 -2.67
C THR A 198 -17.74 3.65 -3.15
N GLY A 199 -16.61 3.35 -2.51
CA GLY A 199 -15.31 3.97 -2.77
C GLY A 199 -15.09 5.25 -1.97
N MET A 200 -14.25 6.13 -2.52
CA MET A 200 -13.84 7.39 -1.90
C MET A 200 -14.81 8.53 -2.18
N THR A 201 -15.05 9.37 -1.18
CA THR A 201 -15.77 10.64 -1.34
C THR A 201 -14.89 11.83 -0.98
N ASN A 202 -15.04 12.90 -1.74
CA ASN A 202 -14.49 14.20 -1.38
C ASN A 202 -15.39 14.81 -0.29
N MET A 203 -14.79 15.20 0.83
CA MET A 203 -15.46 15.79 1.98
C MET A 203 -15.25 17.30 1.99
N LYS A 204 -16.18 18.03 2.60
CA LYS A 204 -15.91 19.41 3.00
C LYS A 204 -14.98 19.43 4.21
N GLU A 205 -14.16 20.46 4.33
CA GLU A 205 -13.22 20.63 5.45
C GLU A 205 -13.90 20.51 6.83
N GLU A 206 -15.07 21.14 6.99
CA GLU A 206 -15.87 21.06 8.23
C GLU A 206 -16.30 19.62 8.56
N GLU A 207 -16.72 18.86 7.55
CA GLU A 207 -17.14 17.46 7.70
C GLU A 207 -15.93 16.56 8.02
N ALA A 208 -14.81 16.79 7.35
CA ALA A 208 -13.57 16.07 7.58
C ALA A 208 -13.08 16.30 9.03
N ASN A 209 -13.05 17.54 9.51
CA ASN A 209 -12.62 17.86 10.87
C ASN A 209 -13.53 17.30 11.97
N GLN A 210 -14.78 16.99 11.66
CA GLN A 210 -15.71 16.33 12.58
C GLN A 210 -15.60 14.80 12.55
N GLU A 211 -15.28 14.23 11.38
CA GLU A 211 -15.22 12.79 11.17
C GLU A 211 -13.86 12.16 11.47
N TRP A 212 -12.78 12.94 11.49
CA TRP A 212 -11.43 12.45 11.73
C TRP A 212 -10.99 12.64 13.18
N ASN A 213 -10.41 11.59 13.76
CA ASN A 213 -9.63 11.69 14.99
C ASN A 213 -8.16 11.76 14.58
N TYR A 214 -7.57 12.95 14.69
CA TYR A 214 -6.19 13.17 14.33
C TYR A 214 -5.27 12.96 15.53
N ALA A 215 -4.30 12.06 15.41
CA ALA A 215 -3.16 12.05 16.34
C ALA A 215 -2.33 13.34 16.20
N GLU A 216 -2.18 13.83 14.95
CA GLU A 216 -1.57 15.10 14.60
C GLU A 216 -2.39 15.82 13.51
N LEU A 217 -2.45 17.15 13.58
CA LEU A 217 -3.19 17.95 12.61
C LEU A 217 -2.75 17.64 11.16
N PRO A 218 -3.67 17.50 10.19
CA PRO A 218 -3.33 17.25 8.79
C PRO A 218 -2.40 18.31 8.17
N THR A 219 -2.48 19.53 8.68
CA THR A 219 -1.67 20.68 8.28
C THR A 219 -0.28 20.71 8.92
N SER A 220 0.00 19.84 9.90
CA SER A 220 1.36 19.71 10.42
C SER A 220 2.27 19.16 9.30
N THR A 221 3.53 19.53 9.32
CA THR A 221 4.52 18.99 8.38
C THR A 221 4.61 17.48 8.57
N LEU A 222 4.54 16.69 7.50
CA LEU A 222 4.84 15.27 7.62
C LEU A 222 6.29 15.05 8.01
N TRP A 223 6.51 14.05 8.87
CA TRP A 223 7.83 13.44 9.11
C TRP A 223 8.88 14.37 9.74
N ASN A 224 8.45 15.44 10.41
CA ASN A 224 9.33 16.26 11.23
C ASN A 224 9.78 15.49 12.48
N GLY A 225 10.96 14.89 12.42
CA GLY A 225 11.64 14.30 13.57
C GLY A 225 12.13 12.87 13.31
N ALA A 226 13.30 12.57 13.88
CA ALA A 226 13.77 11.20 14.01
C ALA A 226 12.86 10.45 15.01
N THR A 227 12.27 9.36 14.55
CA THR A 227 11.56 8.36 15.34
C THR A 227 12.50 7.51 16.18
N GLY A 228 13.80 7.50 15.85
CA GLY A 228 14.83 6.72 16.55
C GLY A 228 14.83 5.24 16.17
N GLN A 229 13.95 4.82 15.25
CA GLN A 229 13.82 3.45 14.76
C GLN A 229 14.20 3.31 13.28
N GLU A 230 14.68 4.37 12.62
CA GLU A 230 14.91 4.38 11.17
C GLU A 230 15.88 3.28 10.72
N THR A 231 16.95 3.06 11.48
CA THR A 231 17.94 2.01 11.15
C THR A 231 17.33 0.62 11.27
N GLU A 232 16.59 0.37 12.35
CA GLU A 232 15.95 -0.92 12.62
C GLU A 232 14.91 -1.23 11.54
N LEU A 233 14.09 -0.24 11.20
CA LEU A 233 13.10 -0.35 10.12
C LEU A 233 13.76 -0.59 8.77
N ALA A 234 14.81 0.17 8.42
CA ALA A 234 15.50 -0.02 7.16
C ALA A 234 16.11 -1.43 7.03
N VAL A 235 16.70 -1.97 8.12
CA VAL A 235 17.20 -3.35 8.16
C VAL A 235 16.07 -4.37 8.01
N ALA A 236 14.95 -4.18 8.70
CA ALA A 236 13.79 -5.07 8.58
C ALA A 236 13.20 -5.05 7.16
N ILE A 237 13.11 -3.87 6.53
CA ILE A 237 12.67 -3.72 5.13
C ILE A 237 13.62 -4.43 4.16
N LEU A 238 14.94 -4.33 4.37
CA LEU A 238 15.93 -5.07 3.58
C LEU A 238 15.75 -6.58 3.69
N GLN A 239 15.45 -7.09 4.90
CA GLN A 239 15.16 -8.51 5.12
C GLN A 239 13.87 -8.93 4.43
N LEU A 240 12.80 -8.16 4.60
CA LEU A 240 11.50 -8.43 3.97
C LEU A 240 11.59 -8.47 2.43
N CYS A 241 12.38 -7.58 1.84
CA CYS A 241 12.60 -7.54 0.39
C CYS A 241 13.56 -8.62 -0.12
N SER A 242 14.12 -9.47 0.76
CA SER A 242 15.01 -10.55 0.35
C SER A 242 14.23 -11.66 -0.35
N PRO A 243 14.68 -12.13 -1.52
CA PRO A 243 14.07 -13.29 -2.19
C PRO A 243 14.00 -14.55 -1.30
N ALA A 244 14.90 -14.67 -0.33
CA ALA A 244 14.96 -15.80 0.59
C ALA A 244 13.81 -15.84 1.62
N GLN A 245 13.09 -14.73 1.81
CA GLN A 245 11.93 -14.66 2.71
C GLN A 245 10.61 -14.97 2.00
N ARG A 246 10.63 -15.15 0.67
CA ARG A 246 9.42 -15.40 -0.12
C ARG A 246 8.95 -16.85 0.02
N LEU A 247 7.65 -17.01 0.24
CA LEU A 247 6.98 -18.30 0.20
C LEU A 247 6.66 -18.71 -1.24
N CYS A 248 6.11 -17.79 -2.05
CA CYS A 248 5.90 -18.00 -3.48
C CYS A 248 6.95 -17.32 -4.36
N SER A 249 7.28 -17.95 -5.49
CA SER A 249 8.14 -17.36 -6.53
C SER A 249 7.46 -16.17 -7.20
N ALA A 250 8.25 -15.22 -7.71
CA ALA A 250 7.75 -14.10 -8.52
C ALA A 250 6.88 -14.59 -9.69
N GLY A 251 5.81 -13.84 -9.99
CA GLY A 251 4.85 -14.21 -11.03
C GLY A 251 3.68 -15.08 -10.53
N PHE A 252 3.67 -15.40 -9.24
CA PHE A 252 2.58 -16.12 -8.58
C PHE A 252 1.89 -15.24 -7.54
N PHE A 253 0.58 -15.40 -7.40
CA PHE A 253 -0.21 -14.83 -6.35
C PHE A 253 0.12 -15.54 -5.03
N ASP A 254 0.64 -14.77 -4.08
CA ASP A 254 1.01 -15.29 -2.78
C ASP A 254 -0.18 -15.22 -1.81
N LEU A 255 -0.73 -16.40 -1.50
CA LEU A 255 -1.83 -16.60 -0.55
C LEU A 255 -1.34 -16.75 0.89
N SER A 256 -0.03 -16.66 1.14
CA SER A 256 0.56 -16.86 2.45
C SER A 256 0.19 -15.73 3.40
N ILE A 257 -1.03 -15.79 3.93
CA ILE A 257 -1.44 -14.96 5.04
C ILE A 257 -0.80 -15.60 6.27
N MET A 258 0.41 -15.16 6.62
CA MET A 258 0.95 -15.44 7.95
C MET A 258 0.11 -14.64 8.94
N ILE A 259 -1.00 -15.20 9.42
CA ILE A 259 -1.71 -14.65 10.57
C ILE A 259 -0.77 -14.92 11.77
N PRO A 260 -0.18 -13.90 12.40
CA PRO A 260 0.62 -14.13 13.60
C PRO A 260 -0.27 -14.82 14.64
N MET A 261 0.19 -15.96 15.17
CA MET A 261 -0.42 -16.63 16.32
C MET A 261 -0.06 -15.91 17.62
#